data_AF-A0AAE3EYV7-F1
#
_entry.id   AF-A0AAE3EYV7-F1
#
_cell.length_a   1.000
_cell.length_b   1.000
_cell.length_c   1.000
_cell.angle_alpha   90.00
_cell.angle_beta   90.00
_cell.angle_gamma   90.00
#
_symmetry.space_group_name_H-M   'P 1'
#
loop_
_entity.id
_entity.type
_entity.pdbx_description
1 polymer ?
#
loop_
_entity_poly.entity_id
_entity_poly.type
_entity_poly.pdbx_seq_one_letter_code
_entity_poly.pdbx_strand_id
1 'polypeptide(L)'
;MSKKNLRTDFEEAVEFVNNFTDPLPADFLLKIYAYYKIANNNFNHPGSKKPLINAFKANALIQARNLSPEEAMKKYVALINKELRGKDR
;
A
#
# COMPACT_ATOMS: atom_id res chain seq x y z
N MET A 1 5.39 -18.76 -1.55
CA MET A 1 6.18 -17.71 -2.23
C MET A 1 7.55 -17.61 -1.57
N SER A 2 8.63 -17.57 -2.36
CA SER A 2 9.96 -17.19 -1.85
C SER A 2 10.01 -15.67 -1.62
N LYS A 3 10.98 -15.17 -0.82
CA LYS A 3 11.15 -13.72 -0.60
C LYS A 3 11.42 -12.95 -1.89
N LYS A 4 12.16 -13.55 -2.84
CA LYS A 4 12.44 -12.95 -4.15
C LYS A 4 11.16 -12.77 -4.96
N ASN A 5 10.29 -13.77 -4.95
CA ASN A 5 9.01 -13.70 -5.66
C ASN A 5 8.09 -12.64 -5.05
N LEU A 6 8.05 -12.54 -3.71
CA LEU A 6 7.20 -11.55 -3.03
C LEU A 6 7.58 -10.09 -3.37
N ARG A 7 8.87 -9.78 -3.45
CA ARG A 7 9.31 -8.42 -3.81
C ARG A 7 8.90 -8.08 -5.25
N THR A 8 9.09 -9.02 -6.18
CA THR A 8 8.67 -8.85 -7.59
C THR A 8 7.15 -8.66 -7.69
N ASP A 9 6.35 -9.51 -7.03
CA ASP A 9 4.88 -9.39 -7.03
C ASP A 9 4.42 -8.02 -6.48
N PHE A 10 5.12 -7.52 -5.45
CA PHE A 10 4.87 -6.21 -4.87
C PHE A 10 5.20 -5.07 -5.83
N GLU A 11 6.35 -5.12 -6.50
CA GLU A 11 6.76 -4.10 -7.48
C GLU A 11 5.80 -4.07 -8.67
N GLU A 12 5.40 -5.23 -9.19
CA GLU A 12 4.39 -5.34 -10.26
C GLU A 12 3.02 -4.77 -9.84
N ALA A 13 2.62 -5.01 -8.58
CA ALA A 13 1.39 -4.45 -8.04
C ALA A 13 1.47 -2.92 -7.88
N VAL A 14 2.63 -2.39 -7.48
CA VAL A 14 2.89 -0.94 -7.39
C VAL A 14 2.82 -0.29 -8.77
N GLU A 15 3.49 -0.88 -9.76
CA GLU A 15 3.45 -0.40 -11.15
C GLU A 15 2.03 -0.42 -11.71
N PHE A 16 1.28 -1.50 -11.47
CA PHE A 16 -0.12 -1.60 -11.87
C PHE A 16 -0.98 -0.47 -11.30
N VAL A 17 -0.85 -0.16 -10.00
CA VAL A 17 -1.61 0.94 -9.38
C VAL A 17 -1.17 2.30 -9.89
N ASN A 18 0.13 2.51 -10.13
CA ASN A 18 0.63 3.77 -10.67
C ASN A 18 0.09 4.07 -12.09
N ASN A 19 -0.21 3.03 -12.86
CA ASN A 19 -0.80 3.13 -14.20
C ASN A 19 -2.34 3.06 -14.18
N PHE A 20 -2.96 2.87 -13.02
CA PHE A 20 -4.41 2.78 -12.89
C PHE A 20 -5.04 4.18 -12.98
N THR A 21 -5.98 4.36 -13.91
CA THR A 21 -6.54 5.69 -14.23
C THR A 21 -7.94 5.91 -13.67
N ASP A 22 -8.66 4.84 -13.35
CA ASP A 22 -10.00 4.95 -12.78
C ASP A 22 -9.94 5.48 -11.34
N PRO A 23 -10.96 6.25 -10.90
CA PRO A 23 -10.99 6.78 -9.55
C PRO A 23 -11.10 5.66 -8.51
N LEU A 24 -10.25 5.75 -7.49
CA LEU A 24 -10.19 4.79 -6.39
C LEU A 24 -10.76 5.38 -5.09
N PRO A 25 -11.42 4.57 -4.24
CA PRO A 25 -11.87 5.02 -2.93
C PRO A 25 -10.72 5.53 -2.07
N ALA A 26 -10.94 6.61 -1.32
CA ALA A 26 -9.91 7.20 -0.46
C ALA A 26 -9.37 6.22 0.61
N ASP A 27 -10.24 5.38 1.19
CA ASP A 27 -9.85 4.35 2.17
C ASP A 27 -8.89 3.31 1.55
N PHE A 28 -9.16 2.87 0.31
CA PHE A 28 -8.27 1.99 -0.43
C PHE A 28 -6.89 2.63 -0.60
N LEU A 29 -6.84 3.89 -1.06
CA LEU A 29 -5.61 4.65 -1.24
C LEU A 29 -4.81 4.80 0.06
N LEU A 30 -5.47 5.06 1.18
CA LEU A 30 -4.83 5.18 2.49
C LEU A 30 -4.22 3.86 2.96
N LYS A 31 -4.91 2.73 2.73
CA LYS A 31 -4.41 1.39 3.07
C LYS A 31 -3.17 1.03 2.25
N ILE A 32 -3.23 1.16 0.92
CA ILE A 32 -2.08 0.85 0.06
C ILE A 32 -0.90 1.80 0.32
N TYR A 33 -1.16 3.06 0.68
CA TYR A 33 -0.12 4.00 1.11
C TYR A 33 0.61 3.52 2.37
N ALA A 34 -0.12 3.11 3.40
CA ALA A 34 0.48 2.65 4.65
C ALA A 34 1.32 1.39 4.44
N TYR A 35 0.79 0.41 3.69
CA TYR A 35 1.51 -0.80 3.34
C TYR A 35 2.77 -0.51 2.53
N TYR A 36 2.69 0.37 1.52
CA TYR A 36 3.84 0.76 0.71
C TYR A 36 4.96 1.40 1.55
N LYS A 37 4.63 2.28 2.49
CA LYS A 37 5.62 2.94 3.35
C LYS A 37 6.33 1.95 4.28
N ILE A 38 5.58 1.02 4.87
CA ILE A 38 6.14 -0.01 5.75
C ILE A 38 6.97 -1.02 4.96
N ALA A 39 6.49 -1.48 3.79
CA ALA A 39 7.19 -2.41 2.91
C ALA A 39 8.57 -1.90 2.47
N ASN A 40 8.72 -0.57 2.38
CA ASN A 40 9.97 0.07 2.00
C ASN A 40 10.77 0.61 3.20
N ASN A 41 10.38 0.28 4.45
CA ASN A 41 10.97 0.83 5.68
C ASN A 41 11.11 2.36 5.67
N ASN A 42 10.19 3.04 4.98
CA ASN A 42 10.27 4.47 4.75
C ASN A 42 9.33 5.19 5.72
N PHE A 43 9.83 5.54 6.89
CA PHE A 43 9.10 6.29 7.92
C PHE A 43 9.24 7.81 7.80
N ASN A 44 9.85 8.30 6.73
CA ASN A 44 9.96 9.75 6.51
C ASN A 44 8.57 10.37 6.45
N HIS A 45 8.37 11.45 7.20
CA HIS A 45 7.11 12.16 7.24
C HIS A 45 6.75 12.68 5.84
N PRO A 46 5.55 12.36 5.30
CA PRO A 46 5.10 12.96 4.07
C PRO A 46 4.77 14.44 4.33
N GLY A 47 5.64 15.34 3.89
CA GLY A 47 5.30 16.76 3.83
C GLY A 47 4.28 17.00 2.72
N SER A 48 2.97 16.85 2.98
CA SER A 48 1.95 17.39 2.07
C SER A 48 1.52 18.80 2.51
N LYS A 49 1.14 19.63 1.54
CA LYS A 49 0.67 21.01 1.77
C LYS A 49 -0.71 21.08 2.46
N LYS A 50 -1.40 19.94 2.68
CA LYS A 50 -2.76 19.88 3.24
C LYS A 50 -2.75 19.12 4.59
N PRO A 51 -2.88 19.82 5.73
CA PRO A 51 -2.82 19.21 7.07
C PRO A 51 -3.80 18.05 7.28
N LEU A 52 -5.04 18.17 6.77
CA LEU A 52 -6.06 17.15 6.92
C LEU A 52 -5.69 15.82 6.24
N ILE A 53 -5.11 15.87 5.04
CA ILE A 53 -4.65 14.66 4.32
C ILE A 53 -3.49 14.00 5.07
N ASN A 54 -2.61 14.81 5.67
CA ASN A 54 -1.52 14.29 6.50
C ASN A 54 -2.04 13.54 7.73
N ALA A 55 -3.09 14.05 8.38
CA ALA A 55 -3.73 13.37 9.52
C ALA A 55 -4.28 11.99 9.12
N PHE A 56 -4.96 11.88 7.97
CA PHE A 56 -5.42 10.57 7.48
C PHE A 56 -4.27 9.61 7.16
N LYS A 57 -3.20 10.10 6.53
CA LYS A 57 -1.99 9.28 6.25
C LYS A 57 -1.31 8.82 7.54
N ALA A 58 -1.21 9.70 8.54
CA ALA A 58 -0.66 9.36 9.85
C ALA A 58 -1.50 8.29 10.55
N ASN A 59 -2.82 8.44 10.55
CA ASN A 59 -3.73 7.44 11.10
C ASN A 59 -3.59 6.08 10.41
N ALA A 60 -3.49 6.05 9.08
CA ALA A 60 -3.30 4.81 8.33
C ALA A 60 -1.96 4.12 8.68
N LEU A 61 -0.88 4.90 8.84
CA LEU A 61 0.42 4.37 9.28
C LEU A 61 0.36 3.83 10.71
N ILE A 62 -0.32 4.53 11.63
CA ILE A 62 -0.51 4.06 13.01
C ILE A 62 -1.29 2.74 13.03
N GLN A 63 -2.36 2.62 12.24
CA GLN A 63 -3.15 1.39 12.14
C GLN A 63 -2.33 0.21 11.60
N ALA A 64 -1.36 0.46 10.73
CA ALA A 64 -0.52 -0.56 10.12
C ALA A 64 0.83 -0.79 10.85
N ARG A 65 1.12 -0.05 11.93
CA ARG A 65 2.47 0.07 12.54
C ARG A 65 3.14 -1.24 12.98
N ASN A 66 2.36 -2.28 13.25
CA ASN A 66 2.88 -3.57 13.74
C ASN A 66 3.23 -4.54 12.60
N LEU A 67 3.02 -4.15 11.34
CA LEU A 67 3.34 -5.01 10.20
C LEU A 67 4.85 -5.02 9.97
N SER A 68 5.41 -6.21 9.73
CA SER A 68 6.72 -6.33 9.12
C SER A 68 6.68 -5.88 7.65
N PRO A 69 7.83 -5.51 7.04
CA PRO A 69 7.89 -5.17 5.62
C PRO A 69 7.36 -6.29 4.72
N GLU A 70 7.61 -7.56 5.04
CA GLU A 70 7.11 -8.70 4.27
C GLU A 70 5.59 -8.84 4.38
N GLU A 71 5.00 -8.65 5.56
CA GLU A 71 3.54 -8.65 5.73
C GLU A 71 2.89 -7.48 5.00
N ALA A 72 3.53 -6.30 5.02
CA ALA A 72 3.05 -5.14 4.30
C ALA A 72 3.02 -5.39 2.78
N MET A 73 4.06 -6.00 2.20
CA MET A 73 4.07 -6.41 0.79
C MET A 73 2.93 -7.40 0.48
N LYS A 74 2.77 -8.45 1.30
CA LYS A 74 1.70 -9.43 1.11
C LYS A 74 0.31 -8.79 1.14
N LYS A 75 0.06 -7.92 2.13
CA LYS A 75 -1.23 -7.22 2.25
C LYS A 75 -1.47 -6.23 1.11
N TYR A 76 -0.43 -5.57 0.61
CA TYR A 76 -0.51 -4.69 -0.55
C TYR A 76 -0.95 -5.46 -1.81
N VAL A 77 -0.24 -6.55 -2.12
CA VAL A 77 -0.54 -7.41 -3.28
C VAL A 77 -1.94 -8.01 -3.16
N ALA A 78 -2.28 -8.56 -2.00
CA ALA A 78 -3.60 -9.15 -1.76
C ALA A 78 -4.73 -8.13 -1.95
N LEU A 79 -4.58 -6.92 -1.42
CA LEU A 79 -5.59 -5.89 -1.53
C LEU A 79 -5.82 -5.46 -2.99
N ILE A 80 -4.76 -5.30 -3.78
CA ILE A 80 -4.87 -4.97 -5.21
C ILE A 80 -5.51 -6.13 -5.99
N ASN A 81 -5.10 -7.37 -5.71
CA ASN A 81 -5.65 -8.53 -6.37
C ASN A 81 -7.16 -8.68 -6.12
N LYS A 82 -7.58 -8.43 -4.87
CA LYS A 82 -8.98 -8.48 -4.46
C LYS A 82 -9.82 -7.37 -5.10
N GLU A 83 -9.37 -6.13 -5.00
CA GLU A 83 -10.21 -4.96 -5.34
C GLU A 83 -10.13 -4.59 -6.84
N LEU A 84 -9.00 -4.86 -7.51
CA LEU A 84 -8.75 -4.37 -8.87
C LEU A 84 -8.57 -5.48 -9.92
N ARG A 85 -8.13 -6.67 -9.52
CA ARG A 85 -7.86 -7.77 -10.47
C ARG A 85 -8.85 -8.94 -10.36
N GLY A 86 -9.74 -8.93 -9.37
CA GLY A 86 -10.75 -9.96 -9.15
C GLY A 86 -10.19 -11.38 -8.95
N LYS A 87 -8.93 -11.52 -8.52
CA LYS A 87 -8.18 -12.80 -8.52
C LYS A 87 -8.45 -13.74 -7.33
N ASP A 88 -9.40 -13.41 -6.47
CA ASP A 88 -9.83 -14.25 -5.34
C ASP A 88 -11.16 -15.00 -5.60
N ARG A 89 -11.46 -15.33 -6.87
CA ARG A 89 -12.54 -16.25 -7.26
C ARG A 89 -11.98 -17.46 -7.99
#